data_AF-A0A7U4TH66-F1
#
_entry.id   AF-A0A7U4TH66-F1
#
_cell.length_a   1.000
_cell.length_b   1.000
_cell.length_c   1.000
_cell.angle_alpha   90.00
_cell.angle_beta   90.00
_cell.angle_gamma   90.00
#
_symmetry.space_group_name_H-M   'P 1'
#
loop_
_entity.id
_entity.type
_entity.pdbx_description
1 polymer ?
#
loop_
_entity_poly.entity_id
_entity_poly.type
_entity_poly.pdbx_seq_one_letter_code
_entity_poly.pdbx_strand_id
1 'polypeptide(L)'
;MKNNKKLPNFLIVGAAKAGTTSLYYYLKEHPEIYMSPIKEPKFITSNFLKFPFKGRGDELIERNIVKIWEEYCSLFREVNDEKAIGEASADNLYYYEQSIHYIKKFLGDVKIIIILRNPIERAFSAYMHLVRDNREFLTLEEALDQEENRKRQNWEFIWYYKDVGFYYNQVKAYLESYSKVKIYLFDDLKRNPLDLVQDIYRFLEVDDLFVPSNIGEKFNISGVPKNKLINEFLTRPNPLKSAIKPLVKLFLSEHNIQRLYNELLQRNLKKPQMKPKTREYLKNLYKKDILKLQDLINRDLTHWLS
;
A
#
# COMPACT_ATOMS: atom_id res chain seq x y z
N MET A 1 34.04 -8.58 -11.94
CA MET A 1 32.75 -8.40 -11.26
C MET A 1 32.92 -7.27 -10.26
N LYS A 2 32.47 -6.04 -10.57
CA LYS A 2 32.70 -4.87 -9.70
C LYS A 2 31.42 -4.54 -8.92
N ASN A 3 31.53 -4.66 -7.59
CA ASN A 3 30.61 -4.24 -6.53
C ASN A 3 30.09 -2.80 -6.74
N ASN A 4 28.81 -2.63 -7.09
CA ASN A 4 28.14 -1.33 -6.96
C ASN A 4 26.61 -1.46 -6.87
N LYS A 5 26.10 -2.41 -6.07
CA LYS A 5 24.65 -2.66 -5.95
C LYS A 5 24.00 -1.63 -5.02
N LYS A 6 23.74 -0.43 -5.53
CA LYS A 6 22.73 0.50 -5.00
C LYS A 6 21.33 -0.03 -5.35
N LEU A 7 20.99 -1.22 -4.87
CA LEU A 7 19.69 -1.85 -5.07
C LEU A 7 18.99 -2.00 -3.73
N PRO A 8 17.66 -2.19 -3.70
CA PRO A 8 16.94 -2.39 -2.47
C PRO A 8 17.53 -3.52 -1.63
N ASN A 9 17.81 -3.21 -0.37
CA ASN A 9 18.19 -4.17 0.66
C ASN A 9 17.07 -4.40 1.68
N PHE A 10 15.94 -3.70 1.53
CA PHE A 10 14.68 -4.04 2.18
C PHE A 10 13.46 -3.77 1.28
N LEU A 11 12.35 -4.46 1.55
CA LEU A 11 11.08 -4.29 0.84
C LEU A 11 9.91 -4.18 1.81
N ILE A 12 8.98 -3.25 1.54
CA ILE A 12 7.65 -3.22 2.17
C ILE A 12 6.68 -3.93 1.23
N VAL A 13 6.44 -5.23 1.48
CA VAL A 13 5.74 -6.09 0.53
C VAL A 13 4.23 -6.03 0.61
N GLY A 14 3.67 -5.42 1.65
CA GLY A 14 2.22 -5.34 1.84
C GLY A 14 1.82 -5.13 3.29
N ALA A 15 0.54 -5.22 3.62
CA ALA A 15 -0.58 -5.48 2.73
C ALA A 15 -1.16 -4.19 2.11
N ALA A 16 -1.80 -4.32 0.95
CA ALA A 16 -2.53 -3.20 0.35
C ALA A 16 -3.64 -2.71 1.30
N LYS A 17 -3.74 -1.39 1.47
CA LYS A 17 -4.68 -0.72 2.38
C LYS A 17 -4.45 -0.95 3.88
N ALA A 18 -3.23 -1.37 4.26
CA ALA A 18 -2.80 -1.54 5.65
C ALA A 18 -1.80 -0.46 6.15
N GLY A 19 -1.63 0.65 5.43
CA GLY A 19 -0.77 1.76 5.88
C GLY A 19 0.64 1.81 5.27
N THR A 20 0.92 0.99 4.26
CA THR A 20 2.21 0.99 3.54
C THR A 20 2.60 2.35 2.95
N THR A 21 1.63 3.21 2.59
CA THR A 21 1.93 4.57 2.15
C THR A 21 2.45 5.45 3.29
N SER A 22 1.85 5.38 4.49
CA SER A 22 2.36 6.12 5.64
C SER A 22 3.78 5.68 5.97
N LEU A 23 4.03 4.36 6.04
CA LEU A 23 5.38 3.85 6.25
C LEU A 23 6.36 4.33 5.18
N TYR A 24 5.99 4.28 3.90
CA TYR A 24 6.83 4.79 2.82
C TYR A 24 7.25 6.25 3.05
N TYR A 25 6.32 7.14 3.42
CA TYR A 25 6.64 8.55 3.63
C TYR A 25 7.38 8.82 4.96
N TYR A 26 7.12 8.06 6.02
CA TYR A 26 7.86 8.18 7.27
C TYR A 26 9.31 7.73 7.12
N LEU A 27 9.54 6.62 6.42
CA LEU A 27 10.88 6.09 6.17
C LEU A 27 11.67 6.96 5.19
N LYS A 28 11.00 7.57 4.20
CA LYS A 28 11.64 8.47 3.22
C LYS A 28 12.24 9.74 3.83
N GLU A 29 11.83 10.15 5.03
CA GLU A 29 12.40 11.33 5.70
C GLU A 29 13.72 11.05 6.43
N HIS A 30 14.06 9.79 6.70
CA HIS A 30 15.25 9.46 7.46
C HIS A 30 16.51 9.62 6.58
N PRO A 31 17.55 10.35 7.05
CA PRO A 31 18.75 10.65 6.26
C PRO A 31 19.63 9.44 5.88
N GLU A 32 19.36 8.26 6.45
CA GLU A 32 20.10 7.02 6.18
C GLU A 32 19.25 6.00 5.40
N ILE A 33 18.04 6.41 4.98
CA ILE A 33 17.10 5.59 4.24
C ILE A 33 16.81 6.22 2.88
N TYR A 34 17.12 5.50 1.81
CA TYR A 34 16.70 5.86 0.47
C TYR A 34 15.48 5.02 0.08
N MET A 35 14.32 5.65 -0.08
CA MET A 35 13.15 5.01 -0.67
C MET A 35 13.09 5.26 -2.18
N SER A 36 12.68 4.25 -2.97
CA SER A 36 12.41 4.41 -4.40
C SER A 36 11.60 5.70 -4.66
N PRO A 37 11.96 6.54 -5.65
CA PRO A 37 11.34 7.86 -5.84
C PRO A 37 9.85 7.77 -6.16
N ILE A 38 9.43 6.66 -6.77
CA ILE A 38 8.03 6.28 -6.95
C ILE A 38 7.65 5.16 -5.98
N LYS A 39 6.44 5.22 -5.44
CA LYS A 39 5.83 4.11 -4.68
C LYS A 39 5.10 3.18 -5.65
N GLU A 40 5.03 1.89 -5.32
CA GLU A 40 4.40 0.86 -6.15
C GLU A 40 5.01 0.76 -7.56
N PRO A 41 6.36 0.69 -7.72
CA PRO A 41 6.95 0.45 -9.04
C PRO A 41 6.53 -0.90 -9.63
N LYS A 42 6.12 -1.87 -8.79
CA LYS A 42 5.56 -3.18 -9.18
C LYS A 42 6.44 -3.97 -10.14
N PHE A 43 7.75 -3.74 -10.08
CA PHE A 43 8.70 -4.41 -10.97
C PHE A 43 8.65 -5.93 -10.79
N ILE A 44 8.74 -6.41 -9.55
CA ILE A 44 8.70 -7.84 -9.23
C ILE A 44 7.46 -8.51 -9.84
N THR A 45 6.27 -8.00 -9.53
CA THR A 45 5.00 -8.57 -10.03
C THR A 45 4.83 -8.43 -11.53
N SER A 46 5.39 -7.38 -12.15
CA SER A 46 5.34 -7.21 -13.60
C SER A 46 6.03 -8.32 -14.39
N ASN A 47 6.94 -9.08 -13.76
CA ASN A 47 7.66 -10.18 -14.41
C ASN A 47 6.80 -11.43 -14.65
N PHE A 48 5.62 -11.53 -14.03
CA PHE A 48 4.74 -12.70 -14.15
C PHE A 48 3.25 -12.37 -14.28
N LEU A 49 2.83 -11.13 -14.02
CA LEU A 49 1.45 -10.71 -14.24
C LEU A 49 1.16 -10.47 -15.72
N LYS A 50 -0.07 -10.79 -16.11
CA LYS A 50 -0.57 -10.60 -17.47
C LYS A 50 -1.15 -9.19 -17.64
N PHE A 51 -0.61 -8.45 -18.59
CA PHE A 51 -1.12 -7.14 -19.00
C PHE A 51 -1.78 -7.20 -20.39
N PRO A 52 -2.74 -6.31 -20.69
CA PRO A 52 -3.33 -5.33 -19.78
C PRO A 52 -4.34 -5.98 -18.83
N PHE A 53 -4.44 -5.41 -17.63
CA PHE A 53 -5.56 -5.64 -16.74
C PHE A 53 -6.85 -5.09 -17.37
N LYS A 54 -7.99 -5.65 -16.96
CA LYS A 54 -9.30 -5.38 -17.58
C LYS A 54 -10.29 -4.70 -16.65
N GLY A 55 -9.90 -4.41 -15.42
CA GLY A 55 -10.74 -3.66 -14.50
C GLY A 55 -10.80 -2.19 -14.88
N ARG A 56 -11.91 -1.55 -14.51
CA ARG A 56 -12.15 -0.14 -14.84
C ARG A 56 -11.08 0.76 -14.19
N GLY A 57 -10.34 1.52 -15.00
CA GLY A 57 -9.32 2.42 -14.50
C GLY A 57 -8.00 1.72 -14.12
N ASP A 58 -7.87 0.42 -14.39
CA ASP A 58 -6.61 -0.30 -14.19
C ASP A 58 -5.52 0.21 -15.14
N GLU A 59 -5.89 0.73 -16.32
CA GLU A 59 -4.97 1.31 -17.28
C GLU A 59 -4.20 2.52 -16.73
N LEU A 60 -4.75 3.24 -15.75
CA LEU A 60 -4.08 4.34 -15.07
C LEU A 60 -2.99 3.83 -14.11
N ILE A 61 -3.22 2.66 -13.52
CA ILE A 61 -2.27 2.01 -12.61
C ILE A 61 -1.11 1.41 -13.42
N GLU A 62 -1.42 0.77 -14.55
CA GLU A 62 -0.42 0.14 -15.43
C GLU A 62 0.62 1.09 -15.99
N ARG A 63 0.26 2.36 -16.22
CA ARG A 63 1.18 3.39 -16.74
C ARG A 63 2.38 3.67 -15.83
N ASN A 64 2.24 3.39 -14.54
CA ASN A 64 3.29 3.65 -13.55
C ASN A 64 4.08 2.38 -13.17
N ILE A 65 3.78 1.24 -13.81
CA ILE A 65 4.49 -0.02 -13.56
C ILE A 65 5.81 -0.01 -14.33
N VAL A 66 6.89 -0.26 -13.60
CA VAL A 66 8.23 -0.44 -14.16
C VAL A 66 8.36 -1.89 -14.60
N LYS A 67 8.57 -2.14 -15.90
CA LYS A 67 8.59 -3.49 -16.49
C LYS A 67 10.00 -3.94 -16.89
N ILE A 68 10.94 -3.00 -16.98
CA ILE A 68 12.29 -3.22 -17.47
C ILE A 68 13.28 -3.16 -16.30
N TRP A 69 14.23 -4.10 -16.25
CA TRP A 69 15.19 -4.22 -15.16
C TRP A 69 16.08 -2.98 -15.03
N GLU A 70 16.53 -2.42 -16.15
CA GLU A 70 17.38 -1.23 -16.19
C GLU A 70 16.63 0.01 -15.70
N GLU A 71 15.33 0.11 -15.98
CA GLU A 71 14.45 1.16 -15.43
C GLU A 71 14.29 0.97 -13.91
N TYR A 72 14.11 -0.26 -13.44
CA TYR A 72 14.03 -0.54 -12.01
C TYR A 72 15.33 -0.18 -11.28
N CYS A 73 16.49 -0.55 -11.84
CA CYS A 73 17.80 -0.13 -11.32
C CYS A 73 17.96 1.39 -11.34
N SER A 74 17.37 2.07 -12.34
CA SER A 74 17.47 3.53 -12.45
C SER A 74 16.84 4.29 -11.29
N LEU A 75 15.84 3.69 -10.62
CA LEU A 75 15.17 4.24 -9.45
C LEU A 75 16.09 4.45 -8.25
N PHE A 76 17.30 3.87 -8.26
CA PHE A 76 18.23 3.88 -7.14
C PHE A 76 19.59 4.52 -7.50
N ARG A 77 19.67 5.23 -8.63
CA ARG A 77 20.91 5.90 -9.08
C ARG A 77 21.35 7.03 -8.14
N GLU A 78 20.41 7.64 -7.43
CA GLU A 78 20.65 8.76 -6.52
C GLU A 78 20.96 8.34 -5.09
N VAL A 79 20.98 7.02 -4.80
CA VAL A 79 21.52 6.53 -3.52
C VAL A 79 22.97 7.01 -3.41
N ASN A 80 23.35 7.60 -2.30
CA ASN A 80 24.71 7.99 -1.96
C ASN A 80 25.21 7.09 -0.83
N ASP A 81 25.09 7.56 0.41
CA ASP A 81 25.59 6.93 1.63
C ASP A 81 24.48 6.30 2.48
N GLU A 82 23.24 6.25 1.98
CA GLU A 82 22.12 5.64 2.70
C GLU A 82 22.37 4.15 2.92
N LYS A 83 22.22 3.73 4.18
CA LYS A 83 22.42 2.34 4.61
C LYS A 83 21.26 1.45 4.21
N ALA A 84 20.03 1.96 4.29
CA ALA A 84 18.83 1.22 3.98
C ALA A 84 18.22 1.72 2.67
N ILE A 85 18.15 0.86 1.67
CA ILE A 85 17.62 1.17 0.33
C ILE A 85 16.33 0.36 0.18
N GLY A 86 15.22 1.06 -0.01
CA GLY A 86 13.89 0.49 0.13
C GLY A 86 12.99 0.67 -1.08
N GLU A 87 12.07 -0.27 -1.24
CA GLU A 87 10.99 -0.21 -2.22
C GLU A 87 9.68 -0.68 -1.55
N ALA A 88 8.52 -0.19 -2.00
CA ALA A 88 7.23 -0.47 -1.40
C ALA A 88 6.13 -0.76 -2.44
N SER A 89 5.98 -2.05 -2.77
CA SER A 89 4.97 -2.62 -3.66
C SER A 89 4.11 -3.60 -2.89
N ALA A 90 2.87 -3.21 -2.62
CA ALA A 90 2.01 -3.94 -1.68
C ALA A 90 1.37 -5.20 -2.27
N ASP A 91 1.49 -5.39 -3.58
CA ASP A 91 1.06 -6.58 -4.32
C ASP A 91 2.02 -7.76 -4.14
N ASN A 92 3.26 -7.51 -3.70
CA ASN A 92 4.25 -8.56 -3.44
C ASN A 92 3.80 -9.54 -2.35
N LEU A 93 3.06 -9.09 -1.34
CA LEU A 93 2.53 -9.96 -0.29
C LEU A 93 1.40 -10.86 -0.83
N TYR A 94 0.53 -10.31 -1.66
CA TYR A 94 -0.59 -11.08 -2.22
C TYR A 94 -0.10 -12.16 -3.19
N TYR A 95 0.80 -11.79 -4.10
CA TYR A 95 1.40 -12.72 -5.07
C TYR A 95 2.63 -13.44 -4.51
N TYR A 96 2.64 -13.76 -3.21
CA TYR A 96 3.81 -14.28 -2.50
C TYR A 96 4.50 -15.46 -3.22
N GLU A 97 3.74 -16.39 -3.80
CA GLU A 97 4.28 -17.58 -4.45
C GLU A 97 5.28 -17.24 -5.56
N GLN A 98 4.91 -16.29 -6.43
CA GLN A 98 5.76 -15.85 -7.53
C GLN A 98 6.67 -14.68 -7.11
N SER A 99 6.17 -13.74 -6.30
CA SER A 99 6.96 -12.60 -5.83
C SER A 99 8.20 -13.03 -5.07
N ILE A 100 8.11 -14.03 -4.17
CA ILE A 100 9.27 -14.53 -3.44
C ILE A 100 10.35 -15.06 -4.40
N HIS A 101 9.95 -15.82 -5.43
CA HIS A 101 10.88 -16.33 -6.45
C HIS A 101 11.62 -15.18 -7.16
N TYR A 102 10.89 -14.18 -7.65
CA TYR A 102 11.49 -13.07 -8.39
C TYR A 102 12.29 -12.11 -7.50
N ILE A 103 11.86 -11.86 -6.25
CA ILE A 103 12.66 -11.07 -5.30
C ILE A 103 13.99 -11.77 -5.02
N LYS A 104 14.00 -13.08 -4.75
CA LYS A 104 15.26 -13.82 -4.55
C LYS A 104 16.15 -13.78 -5.79
N LYS A 105 15.56 -13.89 -6.99
CA LYS A 105 16.29 -13.81 -8.25
C LYS A 105 16.99 -12.46 -8.44
N PHE A 106 16.32 -11.35 -8.15
CA PHE A 106 16.84 -10.01 -8.44
C PHE A 106 17.63 -9.38 -7.28
N LEU A 107 17.19 -9.61 -6.05
CA LEU A 107 17.65 -8.90 -4.85
C LEU A 107 18.29 -9.82 -3.81
N GLY A 108 18.03 -11.13 -3.86
CA GLY A 108 18.56 -12.10 -2.90
C GLY A 108 17.81 -12.09 -1.57
N ASP A 109 18.54 -12.28 -0.47
CA ASP A 109 17.98 -12.32 0.90
C ASP A 109 17.96 -10.91 1.51
N VAL A 110 16.93 -10.14 1.16
CA VAL A 110 16.70 -8.78 1.66
C VAL A 110 15.84 -8.78 2.93
N LYS A 111 15.87 -7.68 3.68
CA LYS A 111 14.96 -7.47 4.82
C LYS A 111 13.52 -7.29 4.32
N ILE A 112 12.56 -7.99 4.91
CA ILE A 112 11.14 -7.90 4.54
C ILE A 112 10.35 -7.22 5.64
N ILE A 113 9.54 -6.22 5.27
CA ILE A 113 8.59 -5.53 6.14
C ILE A 113 7.17 -5.84 5.65
N ILE A 114 6.35 -6.34 6.56
CA ILE A 114 4.92 -6.60 6.35
C ILE A 114 4.14 -5.76 7.35
N ILE A 115 3.13 -5.03 6.90
CA ILE A 115 2.14 -4.38 7.77
C ILE A 115 0.73 -4.91 7.46
N LEU A 116 0.06 -5.47 8.46
CA LEU A 116 -1.25 -6.09 8.33
C LEU A 116 -2.33 -5.23 8.96
N ARG A 117 -3.55 -5.34 8.46
CA ARG A 117 -4.74 -4.68 9.01
C ARG A 117 -5.85 -5.71 9.13
N ASN A 118 -6.76 -5.55 10.09
CA ASN A 118 -7.99 -6.34 10.16
C ASN A 118 -8.55 -6.56 8.73
N PRO A 119 -8.65 -7.81 8.25
CA PRO A 119 -8.94 -8.08 6.84
C PRO A 119 -10.33 -7.60 6.41
N ILE A 120 -11.29 -7.51 7.35
CA ILE A 120 -12.62 -6.92 7.15
C ILE A 120 -12.49 -5.42 6.83
N GLU A 121 -11.73 -4.70 7.66
CA GLU A 121 -11.48 -3.27 7.50
C GLU A 121 -10.62 -2.98 6.26
N ARG A 122 -9.69 -3.86 5.93
CA ARG A 122 -8.87 -3.80 4.71
C ARG A 122 -9.73 -3.92 3.46
N ALA A 123 -10.60 -4.93 3.39
CA ALA A 123 -11.54 -5.15 2.29
C ALA A 123 -12.41 -3.90 2.06
N PHE A 124 -12.98 -3.36 3.14
CA PHE A 124 -13.81 -2.16 3.05
C PHE A 124 -13.02 -0.92 2.62
N SER A 125 -11.77 -0.80 3.08
CA SER A 125 -10.89 0.29 2.68
C SER A 125 -10.50 0.24 1.20
N ALA A 126 -10.37 -0.96 0.63
CA ALA A 126 -10.14 -1.18 -0.80
C ALA A 126 -11.39 -0.82 -1.62
N TYR A 127 -12.57 -1.28 -1.20
CA TYR A 127 -13.85 -0.90 -1.81
C TYR A 127 -14.03 0.63 -1.84
N MET A 128 -13.89 1.29 -0.69
CA MET A 128 -14.00 2.76 -0.61
C MET A 128 -12.97 3.48 -1.48
N HIS A 129 -11.76 2.91 -1.61
CA HIS A 129 -10.73 3.49 -2.47
C HIS A 129 -11.15 3.45 -3.94
N LEU A 130 -11.72 2.34 -4.41
CA LEU A 130 -12.21 2.23 -5.78
C LEU A 130 -13.47 3.06 -6.04
N VAL A 131 -14.37 3.18 -5.06
CA VAL A 131 -15.52 4.10 -5.16
C VAL A 131 -15.06 5.55 -5.25
N ARG A 132 -14.09 5.95 -4.41
CA ARG A 132 -13.50 7.29 -4.44
C ARG A 132 -12.86 7.61 -5.78
N ASP A 133 -12.19 6.66 -6.38
CA ASP A 133 -11.49 6.87 -7.65
C ASP A 133 -12.45 6.72 -8.87
N ASN A 134 -13.76 6.63 -8.62
CA ASN A 134 -14.84 6.47 -9.61
C ASN A 134 -14.67 5.22 -10.50
N ARG A 135 -14.18 4.14 -9.88
CA ARG A 135 -13.94 2.83 -10.49
C ARG A 135 -15.03 1.83 -10.09
N GLU A 136 -15.46 1.84 -8.83
CA GLU A 136 -16.51 0.95 -8.31
C GLU A 136 -17.86 1.66 -8.20
N PHE A 137 -18.92 1.01 -8.72
CA PHE A 137 -20.31 1.51 -8.69
C PHE A 137 -21.27 0.57 -8.00
N LEU A 138 -20.86 -0.67 -7.77
CA LEU A 138 -21.66 -1.65 -7.06
C LEU A 138 -21.68 -1.32 -5.56
N THR A 139 -22.69 -1.83 -4.87
CA THR A 139 -22.66 -1.91 -3.40
C THR A 139 -21.52 -2.82 -2.95
N LEU A 140 -21.08 -2.70 -1.70
CA LEU A 140 -20.02 -3.57 -1.17
C LEU A 140 -20.40 -5.06 -1.32
N GLU A 141 -21.65 -5.42 -1.08
CA GLU A 141 -22.11 -6.80 -1.14
C GLU A 141 -22.02 -7.36 -2.57
N GLU A 142 -22.59 -6.64 -3.56
CA GLU A 142 -22.48 -7.02 -4.98
C GLU A 142 -21.02 -7.07 -5.44
N ALA A 143 -20.18 -6.15 -4.95
CA ALA A 143 -18.77 -6.09 -5.30
C ALA A 143 -17.97 -7.28 -4.74
N LEU A 144 -18.32 -7.77 -3.54
CA LEU A 144 -17.77 -9.00 -2.94
C LEU A 144 -18.19 -10.25 -3.72
N ASP A 145 -19.40 -10.26 -4.27
CA ASP A 145 -19.91 -11.38 -5.09
C ASP A 145 -19.24 -11.43 -6.47
N GLN A 146 -18.85 -10.28 -7.03
CA GLN A 146 -18.18 -10.18 -8.34
C GLN A 146 -16.70 -10.55 -8.34
N GLU A 147 -16.07 -10.74 -7.17
CA GLU A 147 -14.63 -10.92 -7.06
C GLU A 147 -14.07 -12.08 -7.90
N GLU A 148 -14.71 -13.25 -7.88
CA GLU A 148 -14.26 -14.41 -8.66
C GLU A 148 -14.35 -14.15 -10.17
N ASN A 149 -15.40 -13.45 -10.61
CA ASN A 149 -15.54 -13.05 -12.00
C ASN A 149 -14.44 -12.06 -12.40
N ARG A 150 -14.13 -11.07 -11.54
CA ARG A 150 -13.07 -10.09 -11.76
C ARG A 150 -11.69 -10.72 -11.88
N LYS A 151 -11.38 -11.74 -11.06
CA LYS A 151 -10.15 -12.53 -11.17
C LYS A 151 -10.05 -13.24 -12.53
N ARG A 152 -11.12 -13.96 -12.93
CA ARG A 152 -11.17 -14.67 -14.23
C ARG A 152 -11.00 -13.72 -15.42
N GLN A 153 -11.48 -12.49 -15.27
CA GLN A 153 -11.36 -11.43 -16.27
C GLN A 153 -10.02 -10.68 -16.22
N ASN A 154 -9.08 -11.05 -15.36
CA ASN A 154 -7.78 -10.39 -15.19
C ASN A 154 -7.91 -8.91 -14.80
N TRP A 155 -8.76 -8.61 -13.82
CA TRP A 155 -8.77 -7.30 -13.15
C TRP A 155 -7.60 -7.20 -12.18
N GLU A 156 -7.13 -6.00 -11.84
CA GLU A 156 -6.01 -5.81 -10.91
C GLU A 156 -6.36 -6.29 -9.47
N PHE A 157 -5.35 -6.65 -8.66
CA PHE A 157 -5.57 -7.31 -7.37
C PHE A 157 -6.32 -6.46 -6.32
N ILE A 158 -6.35 -5.12 -6.46
CA ILE A 158 -7.07 -4.24 -5.54
C ILE A 158 -8.58 -4.52 -5.51
N TRP A 159 -9.11 -5.12 -6.58
CA TRP A 159 -10.50 -5.55 -6.72
C TRP A 159 -10.83 -6.84 -5.97
N TYR A 160 -9.81 -7.54 -5.47
CA TYR A 160 -9.96 -8.81 -4.76
C TYR A 160 -10.13 -8.54 -3.26
N TYR A 161 -11.34 -8.13 -2.90
CA TYR A 161 -11.69 -7.66 -1.57
C TYR A 161 -11.61 -8.76 -0.50
N LYS A 162 -11.84 -10.02 -0.86
CA LYS A 162 -11.75 -11.19 0.02
C LYS A 162 -10.34 -11.76 0.01
N ASP A 163 -9.82 -12.09 -1.17
CA ASP A 163 -8.62 -12.92 -1.26
C ASP A 163 -7.36 -12.25 -0.71
N VAL A 164 -7.21 -10.96 -0.94
CA VAL A 164 -6.06 -10.19 -0.43
C VAL A 164 -6.03 -10.14 1.10
N GLY A 165 -7.15 -10.45 1.78
CA GLY A 165 -7.26 -10.48 3.24
C GLY A 165 -6.85 -11.80 3.90
N PHE A 166 -6.59 -12.88 3.15
CA PHE A 166 -6.14 -14.16 3.72
C PHE A 166 -4.63 -14.18 3.91
N TYR A 167 -4.17 -13.64 5.04
CA TYR A 167 -2.75 -13.37 5.25
C TYR A 167 -1.95 -14.58 5.73
N TYR A 168 -2.56 -15.61 6.34
CA TYR A 168 -1.79 -16.68 6.98
C TYR A 168 -0.75 -17.31 6.04
N ASN A 169 -1.18 -17.78 4.86
CA ASN A 169 -0.25 -18.40 3.90
C ASN A 169 0.73 -17.38 3.30
N GLN A 170 0.28 -16.14 3.06
CA GLN A 170 1.11 -15.06 2.52
C GLN A 170 2.29 -14.77 3.46
N VAL A 171 1.99 -14.54 4.74
CA VAL A 171 2.97 -14.23 5.79
C VAL A 171 3.87 -15.43 6.06
N LYS A 172 3.30 -16.63 6.17
CA LYS A 172 4.04 -17.87 6.40
C LYS A 172 5.12 -18.06 5.32
N ALA A 173 4.77 -17.89 4.05
CA ALA A 173 5.72 -18.09 2.97
C ALA A 173 6.91 -17.12 3.03
N TYR A 174 6.69 -15.86 3.40
CA TYR A 174 7.79 -14.90 3.59
C TYR A 174 8.67 -15.27 4.79
N LEU A 175 8.08 -15.66 5.93
CA LEU A 175 8.81 -16.13 7.11
C LEU A 175 9.67 -17.37 6.83
N GLU A 176 9.18 -18.30 6.02
CA GLU A 176 9.92 -19.50 5.62
C GLU A 176 11.00 -19.23 4.56
N SER A 177 10.91 -18.10 3.85
CA SER A 177 11.77 -17.81 2.70
C SER A 177 12.90 -16.81 2.98
N TYR A 178 12.76 -15.92 3.95
CA TYR A 178 13.74 -14.86 4.22
C TYR A 178 14.28 -14.94 5.65
N SER A 179 15.56 -14.61 5.82
CA SER A 179 16.20 -14.63 7.14
C SER A 179 15.74 -13.51 8.06
N LYS A 180 15.34 -12.36 7.49
CA LYS A 180 14.95 -11.15 8.21
C LYS A 180 13.58 -10.68 7.76
N VAL A 181 12.55 -11.00 8.55
CA VAL A 181 11.17 -10.54 8.33
C VAL A 181 10.64 -9.85 9.57
N LYS A 182 10.02 -8.68 9.41
CA LYS A 182 9.28 -7.98 10.46
C LYS A 182 7.83 -7.77 10.07
N ILE A 183 6.94 -8.05 11.01
CA ILE A 183 5.49 -7.98 10.85
C ILE A 183 4.95 -6.95 11.83
N TYR A 184 4.21 -6.00 11.31
CA TYR A 184 3.57 -4.91 12.05
C TYR A 184 2.06 -4.95 11.87
N LEU A 185 1.34 -4.34 12.80
CA LEU A 185 -0.10 -4.16 12.69
C LEU A 185 -0.43 -2.68 12.45
N PHE A 186 -1.39 -2.42 11.59
CA PHE A 186 -1.93 -1.09 11.34
C PHE A 186 -2.53 -0.46 12.60
N ASP A 187 -3.03 -1.29 13.52
CA ASP A 187 -3.51 -0.84 14.83
C ASP A 187 -2.38 -0.21 15.65
N ASP A 188 -1.17 -0.78 15.61
CA ASP A 188 0.01 -0.23 16.27
C ASP A 188 0.45 1.08 15.61
N LEU A 189 0.46 1.12 14.27
CA LEU A 189 0.75 2.34 13.50
C LEU A 189 -0.20 3.49 13.86
N LYS A 190 -1.48 3.18 14.10
CA LYS A 190 -2.47 4.17 14.52
C LYS A 190 -2.30 4.62 15.96
N ARG A 191 -1.89 3.71 16.85
CA ARG A 191 -1.76 3.96 18.28
C ARG A 191 -0.50 4.76 18.56
N ASN A 192 0.67 4.24 18.17
CA ASN A 192 1.98 4.82 18.41
C ASN A 192 2.82 4.76 17.13
N PRO A 193 2.62 5.69 16.17
CA PRO A 193 3.34 5.67 14.90
C PRO A 193 4.85 5.81 15.08
N LEU A 194 5.30 6.63 16.05
CA LEU A 194 6.73 6.85 16.30
C LEU A 194 7.42 5.57 16.77
N ASP A 195 6.91 4.92 17.82
CA ASP A 195 7.48 3.68 18.35
C ASP A 195 7.62 2.59 17.27
N LEU A 196 6.59 2.45 16.42
CA LEU A 196 6.60 1.49 15.32
C LEU A 196 7.68 1.84 14.30
N VAL A 197 7.78 3.10 13.89
CA VAL A 197 8.78 3.55 12.92
C VAL A 197 10.19 3.40 13.47
N GLN A 198 10.43 3.70 14.74
CA GLN A 198 11.72 3.47 15.39
C GLN A 198 12.06 1.97 15.51
N ASP A 199 11.07 1.08 15.66
CA ASP A 199 11.30 -0.37 15.57
C ASP A 199 11.73 -0.79 14.15
N ILE A 200 11.17 -0.16 13.12
CA ILE A 200 11.63 -0.34 11.75
C ILE A 200 13.08 0.17 11.61
N TYR A 201 13.44 1.32 12.18
CA TYR A 201 14.81 1.83 12.14
C TYR A 201 15.82 0.88 12.75
N ARG A 202 15.53 0.32 13.93
CA ARG A 202 16.35 -0.75 14.54
C ARG A 202 16.47 -1.97 13.63
N PHE A 203 15.37 -2.41 13.04
CA PHE A 203 15.38 -3.53 12.10
C PHE A 203 16.21 -3.24 10.84
N LEU A 204 16.18 -1.99 10.36
CA LEU A 204 16.95 -1.54 9.20
C LEU A 204 18.41 -1.22 9.53
N GLU A 205 18.78 -1.13 10.81
CA GLU A 205 20.13 -0.83 11.31
C GLU A 205 20.58 0.61 10.97
N VAL A 206 19.65 1.57 11.15
CA VAL A 206 19.85 3.03 11.04
C VAL A 206 19.57 3.73 12.38
N ASP A 207 19.81 5.03 12.48
CA ASP A 207 19.56 5.84 13.69
C ASP A 207 18.09 5.77 14.15
N ASP A 208 17.84 5.00 15.20
CA ASP A 208 16.50 4.80 15.71
C ASP A 208 15.99 5.94 16.61
N LEU A 209 16.80 6.99 16.83
CA LEU A 209 16.39 8.21 17.53
C LEU A 209 15.83 9.27 16.57
N PHE A 210 15.95 9.08 15.26
CA PHE A 210 15.38 10.00 14.28
C PHE A 210 13.85 10.08 14.41
N VAL A 211 13.31 11.30 14.33
CA VAL A 211 11.86 11.55 14.36
C VAL A 211 11.45 12.22 13.05
N PRO A 212 10.69 11.53 12.18
CA PRO A 212 10.14 12.15 10.97
C PRO A 212 9.29 13.36 11.32
N SER A 213 9.47 14.45 10.58
CA SER A 213 8.65 15.66 10.69
C SER A 213 7.18 15.41 10.34
N ASN A 214 6.91 14.43 9.47
CA ASN A 214 5.57 14.03 9.07
C ASN A 214 4.95 12.92 9.96
N ILE A 215 5.56 12.60 11.11
CA ILE A 215 5.08 11.53 11.97
C ILE A 215 3.64 11.80 12.44
N GLY A 216 2.77 10.80 12.33
CA GLY A 216 1.35 10.92 12.67
C GLY A 216 0.47 11.55 11.57
N GLU A 217 1.06 12.06 10.47
CA GLU A 217 0.27 12.49 9.31
C GLU A 217 -0.46 11.30 8.66
N LYS A 218 -1.74 11.50 8.36
CA LYS A 218 -2.60 10.45 7.77
C LYS A 218 -2.60 10.55 6.25
N PHE A 219 -1.78 9.74 5.61
CA PHE A 219 -1.76 9.62 4.16
C PHE A 219 -2.88 8.68 3.65
N ASN A 220 -3.43 8.99 2.48
CA ASN A 220 -4.37 8.12 1.76
C ASN A 220 -5.62 7.68 2.54
N ILE A 221 -6.25 8.60 3.27
CA ILE A 221 -7.52 8.36 3.97
C ILE A 221 -8.59 7.86 2.97
N SER A 222 -9.09 6.64 3.18
CA SER A 222 -10.22 6.09 2.43
C SER A 222 -11.55 6.72 2.87
N GLY A 223 -12.44 6.93 1.90
CA GLY A 223 -13.83 7.38 2.09
C GLY A 223 -14.53 7.47 0.74
N VAL A 224 -15.84 7.69 0.73
CA VAL A 224 -16.66 7.87 -0.48
C VAL A 224 -16.97 9.35 -0.66
N PRO A 225 -16.83 9.93 -1.86
CA PRO A 225 -17.12 11.34 -2.06
C PRO A 225 -18.61 11.67 -1.84
N LYS A 226 -18.89 12.70 -1.06
CA LYS A 226 -20.22 13.30 -0.85
C LYS A 226 -20.73 13.88 -2.16
N ASN A 227 -19.84 14.54 -2.92
CA ASN A 227 -20.11 15.06 -4.25
C ASN A 227 -19.10 14.48 -5.27
N LYS A 228 -19.62 13.70 -6.22
CA LYS A 228 -18.80 13.03 -7.25
C LYS A 228 -18.14 14.02 -8.22
N LEU A 229 -18.81 15.10 -8.61
CA LEU A 229 -18.26 16.12 -9.52
C LEU A 229 -17.08 16.86 -8.91
N ILE A 230 -17.19 17.25 -7.62
CA ILE A 230 -16.08 17.86 -6.88
C ILE A 230 -14.91 16.87 -6.80
N ASN A 231 -15.18 15.60 -6.52
CA ASN A 231 -14.13 14.59 -6.43
C ASN A 231 -13.45 14.31 -7.78
N GLU A 232 -14.20 14.24 -8.87
CA GLU A 232 -13.63 14.12 -10.22
C GLU A 232 -12.78 15.33 -10.58
N PHE A 233 -13.28 16.54 -10.28
CA PHE A 233 -12.49 17.75 -10.43
C PHE A 233 -11.21 17.64 -9.62
N LEU A 234 -11.24 17.29 -8.32
CA LEU A 234 -10.05 17.25 -7.46
C LEU A 234 -9.06 16.12 -7.77
N THR A 235 -9.51 14.95 -8.19
CA THR A 235 -8.64 13.77 -8.34
C THR A 235 -8.10 13.56 -9.76
N ARG A 236 -8.77 14.07 -10.80
CA ARG A 236 -8.33 13.90 -12.20
C ARG A 236 -7.59 15.14 -12.73
N PRO A 237 -6.64 14.97 -13.67
CA PRO A 237 -6.12 16.09 -14.45
C PRO A 237 -7.26 16.75 -15.23
N ASN A 238 -7.38 18.08 -15.17
CA ASN A 238 -8.42 18.83 -15.87
C ASN A 238 -7.81 20.13 -16.41
N PRO A 239 -8.06 20.52 -17.69
CA PRO A 239 -7.54 21.76 -18.27
C PRO A 239 -7.90 23.01 -17.44
N LEU A 240 -9.06 23.01 -16.78
CA LEU A 240 -9.47 24.09 -15.88
C LEU A 240 -8.53 24.23 -14.67
N LYS A 241 -7.99 23.13 -14.13
CA LYS A 241 -6.98 23.19 -13.05
C LYS A 241 -5.70 23.86 -13.52
N SER A 242 -5.24 23.50 -14.71
CA SER A 242 -4.03 24.07 -15.30
C SER A 242 -4.20 25.57 -15.55
N ALA A 243 -5.42 26.01 -15.91
CA ALA A 243 -5.76 27.42 -16.12
C ALA A 243 -5.83 28.23 -14.81
N ILE A 244 -6.38 27.66 -13.73
CA ILE A 244 -6.49 28.37 -12.44
C ILE A 244 -5.23 28.28 -11.58
N LYS A 245 -4.34 27.31 -11.81
CA LYS A 245 -3.13 27.10 -11.00
C LYS A 245 -2.23 28.36 -10.91
N PRO A 246 -1.96 29.12 -12.00
CA PRO A 246 -1.21 30.37 -11.93
C PRO A 246 -1.87 31.43 -11.04
N LEU A 247 -3.20 31.57 -11.12
CA LEU A 247 -3.97 32.53 -10.30
C LEU A 247 -3.92 32.17 -8.82
N VAL A 248 -4.07 30.88 -8.48
CA VAL A 248 -4.00 30.42 -7.08
C VAL A 248 -2.59 30.62 -6.50
N LYS A 249 -1.54 30.44 -7.32
CA LYS A 249 -0.15 30.67 -6.92
C LYS A 249 0.18 32.12 -6.57
N LEU A 250 -0.61 33.10 -7.03
CA LEU A 250 -0.46 34.50 -6.63
C LEU A 250 -0.75 34.71 -5.14
N PHE A 251 -1.56 33.84 -4.53
CA PHE A 251 -2.03 33.98 -3.16
C PHE A 251 -1.56 32.85 -2.22
N LEU A 252 -1.15 31.70 -2.76
CA LEU A 252 -0.77 30.52 -1.98
C LEU A 252 0.53 29.88 -2.51
N SER A 253 1.40 29.45 -1.59
CA SER A 253 2.56 28.61 -1.92
C SER A 253 2.14 27.21 -2.40
N GLU A 254 2.99 26.51 -3.16
CA GLU A 254 2.72 25.12 -3.61
C GLU A 254 2.35 24.20 -2.43
N HIS A 255 3.02 24.35 -1.28
CA HIS A 255 2.70 23.58 -0.08
C HIS A 255 1.27 23.87 0.42
N ASN A 256 0.87 25.14 0.49
CA ASN A 256 -0.47 25.54 0.94
C ASN A 256 -1.56 25.15 -0.08
N ILE A 257 -1.24 25.16 -1.37
CA ILE A 257 -2.11 24.65 -2.43
C ILE A 257 -2.35 23.16 -2.21
N GLN A 258 -1.29 22.37 -2.03
CA GLN A 258 -1.41 20.93 -1.79
C GLN A 258 -2.19 20.64 -0.50
N ARG A 259 -1.97 21.43 0.57
CA ARG A 259 -2.74 21.34 1.82
C ARG A 259 -4.23 21.61 1.57
N LEU A 260 -4.58 22.70 0.87
CA LEU A 260 -5.96 23.04 0.54
C LEU A 260 -6.63 21.95 -0.32
N TYR A 261 -5.92 21.41 -1.32
CA TYR A 261 -6.39 20.27 -2.12
C TYR A 261 -6.71 19.07 -1.24
N ASN A 262 -5.79 18.72 -0.34
CA ASN A 262 -5.97 17.60 0.58
C ASN A 262 -7.15 17.84 1.55
N GLU A 263 -7.31 19.06 2.07
CA GLU A 263 -8.43 19.44 2.94
C GLU A 263 -9.79 19.35 2.22
N LEU A 264 -9.89 19.90 1.00
CA LEU A 264 -11.12 19.85 0.20
C LEU A 264 -11.49 18.41 -0.16
N LEU A 265 -10.49 17.60 -0.52
CA LEU A 265 -10.68 16.18 -0.79
C LEU A 265 -11.22 15.48 0.47
N GLN A 266 -10.57 15.67 1.63
CA GLN A 266 -10.97 15.08 2.90
C GLN A 266 -12.38 15.50 3.34
N ARG A 267 -12.74 16.79 3.24
CA ARG A 267 -14.08 17.31 3.58
C ARG A 267 -15.18 16.70 2.70
N ASN A 268 -14.84 16.41 1.45
CA ASN A 268 -15.73 15.75 0.51
C ASN A 268 -15.84 14.25 0.78
N LEU A 269 -15.09 13.62 1.69
CA LEU A 269 -15.26 12.21 2.00
C LEU A 269 -16.33 11.99 3.08
N LYS A 270 -17.26 11.07 2.83
CA LYS A 270 -18.12 10.40 3.80
C LYS A 270 -17.58 8.99 4.00
N LYS A 271 -17.50 8.52 5.24
CA LYS A 271 -17.20 7.11 5.52
C LYS A 271 -18.53 6.35 5.59
N PRO A 272 -18.96 5.63 4.54
CA PRO A 272 -20.11 4.75 4.66
C PRO A 272 -19.84 3.74 5.79
N GLN A 273 -20.89 3.26 6.44
CA GLN A 273 -20.78 2.16 7.37
C GLN A 273 -21.06 0.85 6.65
N MET A 274 -20.24 -0.17 6.91
CA MET A 274 -20.51 -1.53 6.47
C MET A 274 -21.76 -2.05 7.18
N LYS A 275 -22.67 -2.72 6.45
CA LYS A 275 -23.84 -3.35 7.05
C LYS A 275 -23.39 -4.40 8.08
N PRO A 276 -24.07 -4.53 9.24
CA PRO A 276 -23.70 -5.52 10.25
C PRO A 276 -23.64 -6.96 9.72
N LYS A 277 -24.60 -7.35 8.87
CA LYS A 277 -24.61 -8.68 8.23
C LYS A 277 -23.38 -8.93 7.36
N THR A 278 -22.92 -7.91 6.62
CA THR A 278 -21.72 -8.00 5.77
C THR A 278 -20.45 -8.12 6.61
N ARG A 279 -20.38 -7.41 7.74
CA ARG A 279 -19.28 -7.56 8.71
C ARG A 279 -19.26 -8.99 9.27
N GLU A 280 -20.40 -9.51 9.70
CA GLU A 280 -20.49 -10.86 10.26
C GLU A 280 -20.12 -11.94 9.22
N TYR A 281 -20.53 -11.76 7.97
CA TYR A 281 -20.11 -12.61 6.86
C TYR A 281 -18.58 -12.63 6.70
N LEU A 282 -17.94 -11.45 6.60
CA LEU A 282 -16.49 -11.36 6.45
C LEU A 282 -15.74 -11.89 7.69
N LYS A 283 -16.28 -11.65 8.88
CA LYS A 283 -15.75 -12.19 10.14
C LYS A 283 -15.69 -13.72 10.12
N ASN A 284 -16.80 -14.37 9.73
CA ASN A 284 -16.86 -15.81 9.61
C ASN A 284 -15.93 -16.33 8.50
N LEU A 285 -15.83 -15.60 7.38
CA LEU A 285 -14.94 -15.92 6.27
C LEU A 285 -13.46 -15.95 6.71
N TYR A 286 -13.00 -14.94 7.45
CA TYR A 286 -11.60 -14.81 7.85
C TYR A 286 -11.25 -15.50 9.17
N LYS A 287 -12.22 -15.94 9.98
CA LYS A 287 -12.00 -16.43 11.35
C LYS A 287 -10.86 -17.46 11.46
N LYS A 288 -10.88 -18.48 10.59
CA LYS A 288 -9.86 -19.54 10.59
C LYS A 288 -8.48 -19.01 10.21
N ASP A 289 -8.41 -18.08 9.26
CA ASP A 289 -7.16 -17.48 8.80
C ASP A 289 -6.55 -16.58 9.89
N ILE A 290 -7.38 -15.75 10.52
CA ILE A 290 -6.96 -14.86 11.63
C ILE A 290 -6.39 -15.66 12.79
N LEU A 291 -7.07 -16.74 13.21
CA LEU A 291 -6.58 -17.57 14.32
C LEU A 291 -5.23 -18.24 13.98
N LYS A 292 -5.09 -18.76 12.77
CA LYS A 292 -3.79 -19.32 12.34
C LYS A 292 -2.69 -18.27 12.25
N LEU A 293 -3.02 -17.08 11.76
CA LEU A 293 -2.09 -15.96 11.68
C LEU A 293 -1.65 -15.50 13.07
N GLN A 294 -2.60 -15.43 14.01
CA GLN A 294 -2.36 -15.08 15.42
C GLN A 294 -1.26 -15.95 16.02
N ASP A 295 -1.41 -17.27 15.86
CA ASP A 295 -0.44 -18.26 16.34
C ASP A 295 0.89 -18.14 15.61
N LEU A 296 0.86 -17.95 14.28
CA LEU A 296 2.06 -17.83 13.45
C LEU A 296 2.93 -16.63 13.84
N ILE A 297 2.33 -15.48 14.14
CA ILE A 297 3.07 -14.24 14.44
C ILE A 297 3.21 -14.00 15.95
N ASN A 298 2.69 -14.91 16.78
CA ASN A 298 2.67 -14.82 18.24
C ASN A 298 2.15 -13.46 18.77
N ARG A 299 1.01 -13.01 18.24
CA ARG A 299 0.35 -11.76 18.63
C ARG A 299 -1.14 -11.99 18.70
N ASP A 300 -1.80 -11.53 19.76
CA ASP A 300 -3.26 -11.57 19.88
C ASP A 300 -3.93 -10.73 18.76
N LEU A 301 -4.84 -11.38 18.03
CA LEU A 301 -5.63 -10.80 16.94
C LEU A 301 -7.13 -11.02 17.18
N THR A 302 -7.53 -11.43 18.38
CA THR A 302 -8.95 -11.66 18.72
C THR A 302 -9.80 -10.42 18.55
N HIS A 303 -9.24 -9.21 18.74
CA HIS A 303 -9.90 -7.93 18.46
C HIS A 303 -10.21 -7.70 16.97
N TRP A 304 -9.69 -8.53 16.06
CA TRP A 304 -10.13 -8.52 14.67
C TRP A 304 -11.43 -9.30 14.44
N LEU A 305 -11.82 -10.13 15.40
CA LEU A 305 -13.03 -10.96 15.40
C LEU A 305 -14.18 -10.35 16.21
N SER A 306 -14.00 -9.13 16.73
CA SER A 306 -15.03 -8.38 17.47
C SER A 306 -15.99 -7.62 16.57
#